data_AF-A0A833XRK2-F1
#
_entry.id   AF-A0A833XRK2-F1
#
_cell.length_a   1.000
_cell.length_b   1.000
_cell.length_c   1.000
_cell.angle_alpha   90.00
_cell.angle_beta   90.00
_cell.angle_gamma   90.00
#
_symmetry.space_group_name_H-M   'P 1'
#
loop_
_entity.id
_entity.type
_entity.pdbx_description
1 polymer ?
#
loop_
_entity_poly.entity_id
_entity_poly.type
_entity_poly.pdbx_seq_one_letter_code
_entity_poly.pdbx_strand_id
1 'polypeptide(L)'
;MGTYRMCVCFTRKFKIKESEPPPDVKEAFNKYAEGGNYMTEEQLHRFLVEVQGETGASISDAVRVVEQVLQKRHHISKYTRKHTLSLDDFHHYLFSMELNPPIGDEVHQDMTAPVSNYFIYTGHNSYLTGNQLNSDCSVLPIIKALKRGVRVVELDLWPNNDAEDGVHVYHGWTLTTPVELIECLKSIKEHAFSSSPYPVIITLEDHLTADLQAKVAQLITQTFEDMLFYPESECLKELHSPEELKYRFIISTKPPKEFLQAKSSKEKKEKSLKGKDSDEQDDDTSDSDSSQHNQDDEDHDDSDHDSRPPGPCPYKCLIAIHAGKPKGGLKEALKVELNKVRRLSLSEQALEKAVSSNGTDVVRFTQSNFLRVYPKGTRFNSSNYNPLIGWTHGAQMVAFNMQVWFIVHLSLIAHITLLVYFSFNVSRCSIFVSFLTSLLANLCYPIMSILEISKDCL
;
A
#
# COMPACT_ATOMS: atom_id res chain seq x y z
N MET A 1 -26.55 -3.05 18.91
CA MET A 1 -27.20 -1.77 19.29
C MET A 1 -26.11 -0.75 19.53
N GLY A 2 -26.04 0.32 18.72
CA GLY A 2 -25.10 1.41 18.94
C GLY A 2 -25.78 2.53 19.75
N THR A 3 -25.16 2.98 20.84
CA THR A 3 -25.57 4.18 21.57
C THR A 3 -24.49 5.23 21.40
N TYR A 4 -24.88 6.43 21.00
CA TYR A 4 -24.01 7.61 21.01
C TYR A 4 -24.70 8.72 21.81
N ARG A 5 -23.91 9.44 22.62
CA ARG A 5 -24.39 10.60 23.40
C ARG A 5 -24.33 11.83 22.50
N MET A 6 -25.46 12.50 22.32
CA MET A 6 -25.52 13.81 21.65
C MET A 6 -25.87 14.87 22.67
N CYS A 7 -24.87 15.66 23.06
CA CYS A 7 -24.91 16.56 24.20
C CYS A 7 -25.27 15.84 25.52
N VAL A 8 -24.92 16.46 26.65
CA VAL A 8 -24.79 15.83 27.96
C VAL A 8 -26.07 15.10 28.46
N CYS A 9 -27.23 15.35 27.84
CA CYS A 9 -28.55 14.94 28.34
C CYS A 9 -29.38 14.03 27.40
N PHE A 10 -28.98 13.74 26.15
CA PHE A 10 -29.81 12.96 25.23
C PHE A 10 -29.10 11.69 24.73
N THR A 11 -29.65 10.52 25.09
CA THR A 11 -29.24 9.22 24.56
C THR A 11 -30.24 8.79 23.50
N ARG A 12 -29.89 8.95 22.21
CA ARG A 12 -30.76 8.55 21.10
C ARG A 12 -30.46 7.11 20.73
N LYS A 13 -31.43 6.20 20.93
CA LYS A 13 -31.32 4.80 20.53
C LYS A 13 -31.78 4.67 19.07
N PHE A 14 -30.84 4.53 18.14
CA PHE A 14 -31.18 4.10 16.79
C PHE A 14 -31.27 2.57 16.77
N LYS A 15 -32.45 2.04 16.47
CA LYS A 15 -32.54 0.69 15.92
C LYS A 15 -32.02 0.81 14.48
N ILE A 16 -30.81 0.30 14.24
CA ILE A 16 -30.45 -0.10 12.88
C ILE A 16 -31.47 -1.17 12.52
N LYS A 17 -32.46 -0.81 11.71
CA LYS A 17 -33.40 -1.77 11.14
C LYS A 17 -32.56 -2.51 10.09
N GLU A 18 -32.31 -3.80 10.30
CA GLU A 18 -31.68 -4.61 9.24
C GLU A 18 -32.52 -4.40 7.97
N SER A 19 -31.85 -4.07 6.86
CA SER A 19 -32.53 -3.85 5.59
C SER A 19 -33.27 -5.13 5.23
N GLU A 20 -34.53 -5.00 4.82
CA GLU A 20 -35.29 -6.15 4.38
C GLU A 20 -34.58 -6.84 3.20
N PRO A 21 -34.59 -8.18 3.13
CA PRO A 21 -34.00 -8.90 2.02
C PRO A 21 -34.56 -8.40 0.67
N PRO A 22 -33.69 -8.02 -0.28
CA PRO A 22 -34.09 -7.63 -1.63
C PRO A 22 -34.88 -8.73 -2.39
N PRO A 23 -35.65 -8.38 -3.44
CA PRO A 23 -36.48 -9.34 -4.18
C PRO A 23 -35.72 -10.51 -4.79
N ASP A 24 -34.52 -10.27 -5.31
CA ASP A 24 -33.63 -11.28 -5.89
C ASP A 24 -33.07 -12.25 -4.82
N VAL A 25 -32.75 -11.74 -3.62
CA VAL A 25 -32.41 -12.58 -2.45
C VAL A 25 -33.60 -13.46 -2.04
N LYS A 26 -34.82 -12.89 -1.99
CA LYS A 26 -36.05 -13.62 -1.67
C LYS A 26 -36.34 -14.72 -2.70
N GLU A 27 -36.18 -14.42 -3.98
CA GLU A 27 -36.37 -15.38 -5.07
C GLU A 27 -35.37 -16.53 -4.99
N ALA A 28 -34.08 -16.22 -4.79
CA ALA A 28 -33.06 -17.24 -4.61
C ALA A 28 -33.34 -18.12 -3.39
N PHE A 29 -33.68 -17.52 -2.24
CA PHE A 29 -34.04 -18.28 -1.05
C PHE A 29 -35.23 -19.21 -1.33
N ASN A 30 -36.32 -18.69 -1.89
CA ASN A 30 -37.52 -19.48 -2.20
C ASN A 30 -37.22 -20.63 -3.17
N LYS A 31 -36.38 -20.40 -4.19
CA LYS A 31 -35.97 -21.42 -5.14
C LYS A 31 -35.21 -22.55 -4.45
N TYR A 32 -34.17 -22.24 -3.68
CA TYR A 32 -33.30 -23.25 -3.09
C TYR A 32 -33.88 -23.90 -1.83
N ALA A 33 -34.70 -23.18 -1.06
CA ALA A 33 -35.51 -23.72 0.03
C ALA A 33 -36.75 -24.50 -0.45
N GLU A 34 -36.97 -24.60 -1.76
CA GLU A 34 -38.09 -25.34 -2.39
C GLU A 34 -39.46 -24.85 -1.90
N GLY A 35 -39.61 -23.51 -1.75
CA GLY A 35 -40.81 -22.88 -1.20
C GLY A 35 -40.98 -23.01 0.32
N GLY A 36 -40.00 -23.60 1.00
CA GLY A 36 -39.98 -23.71 2.47
C GLY A 36 -39.61 -22.40 3.17
N ASN A 37 -40.00 -22.30 4.44
CA ASN A 37 -39.64 -21.16 5.30
C ASN A 37 -38.18 -21.20 5.79
N TYR A 38 -37.51 -22.33 5.60
CA TYR A 38 -36.15 -22.59 6.07
C TYR A 38 -35.36 -23.34 5.02
N MET A 39 -34.08 -23.02 4.88
CA MET A 39 -33.11 -23.66 4.00
C MET A 39 -32.23 -24.63 4.81
N THR A 40 -32.18 -25.88 4.39
CA THR A 40 -31.31 -26.93 4.97
C THR A 40 -29.86 -26.81 4.50
N GLU A 41 -28.96 -27.56 5.13
CA GLU A 41 -27.55 -27.63 4.75
C GLU A 41 -27.37 -28.19 3.33
N GLU A 42 -28.18 -29.19 2.93
CA GLU A 42 -28.18 -29.75 1.57
C GLU A 42 -28.67 -28.74 0.53
N GLN A 43 -29.71 -27.98 0.88
CA GLN A 43 -30.22 -26.91 0.01
C GLN A 43 -29.23 -25.76 -0.13
N LEU A 44 -28.54 -25.40 0.96
CA LEU A 44 -27.47 -24.40 0.92
C LEU A 44 -26.29 -24.91 0.08
N HIS A 45 -25.85 -26.16 0.27
CA HIS A 45 -24.80 -26.78 -0.54
C HIS A 45 -25.09 -26.69 -2.04
N ARG A 46 -26.33 -27.00 -2.43
CA ARG A 46 -26.79 -26.84 -3.82
C ARG A 46 -26.70 -25.39 -4.30
N PHE A 47 -27.04 -24.41 -3.45
CA PHE A 47 -26.87 -22.98 -3.76
C PHE A 47 -25.39 -22.59 -3.94
N LEU A 48 -24.48 -23.09 -3.09
CA LEU A 48 -23.04 -22.82 -3.21
C LEU A 48 -22.49 -23.33 -4.55
N VAL A 49 -22.87 -24.54 -4.94
CA VAL A 49 -22.41 -25.14 -6.20
C VAL A 49 -23.04 -24.46 -7.41
N GLU A 50 -24.37 -24.31 -7.45
CA GLU A 50 -25.11 -23.86 -8.64
C GLU A 50 -25.08 -22.33 -8.84
N VAL A 51 -24.93 -21.54 -7.77
CA VAL A 51 -24.98 -20.06 -7.85
C VAL A 51 -23.66 -19.41 -7.50
N GLN A 52 -22.96 -19.89 -6.46
CA GLN A 52 -21.66 -19.33 -6.08
C GLN A 52 -20.49 -19.93 -6.89
N GLY A 53 -20.78 -20.90 -7.76
CA GLY A 53 -19.76 -21.56 -8.58
C GLY A 53 -18.74 -22.34 -7.76
N GLU A 54 -19.07 -22.72 -6.53
CA GLU A 54 -18.20 -23.47 -5.64
C GLU A 54 -18.30 -24.97 -5.95
N THR A 55 -17.85 -25.38 -7.14
CA THR A 55 -17.97 -26.76 -7.62
C THR A 55 -17.24 -27.79 -6.74
N GLY A 56 -16.28 -27.35 -5.92
CA GLY A 56 -15.58 -28.18 -4.95
C GLY A 56 -16.16 -28.16 -3.53
N ALA A 57 -17.20 -27.35 -3.26
CA ALA A 57 -17.80 -27.28 -1.93
C ALA A 57 -18.40 -28.63 -1.54
N SER A 58 -18.11 -29.06 -0.33
CA SER A 58 -18.69 -30.25 0.28
C SER A 58 -19.93 -29.89 1.09
N ILE A 59 -20.75 -30.89 1.41
CA ILE A 59 -21.86 -30.70 2.36
C ILE A 59 -21.36 -30.21 3.72
N SER A 60 -20.16 -30.63 4.14
CA SER A 60 -19.55 -30.20 5.41
C SER A 60 -19.21 -28.72 5.42
N ASP A 61 -18.97 -28.10 4.26
CA ASP A 61 -18.74 -26.66 4.15
C ASP A 61 -20.05 -25.90 4.36
N ALA A 62 -21.13 -26.38 3.75
CA ALA A 62 -22.47 -25.83 3.97
C ALA A 62 -22.91 -25.95 5.44
N VAL A 63 -22.69 -27.11 6.07
CA VAL A 63 -22.92 -27.33 7.52
C VAL A 63 -22.19 -26.26 8.35
N ARG A 64 -20.90 -26.08 8.10
CA ARG A 64 -20.07 -25.11 8.81
C ARG A 64 -20.58 -23.68 8.64
N VAL A 65 -21.02 -23.31 7.44
CA VAL A 65 -21.64 -22.00 7.18
C VAL A 65 -22.91 -21.83 8.00
N VAL A 66 -23.82 -22.82 7.99
CA VAL A 66 -25.08 -22.76 8.75
C VAL A 66 -24.81 -22.59 10.24
N GLU A 67 -23.90 -23.40 10.80
CA GLU A 67 -23.51 -23.32 12.21
C GLU A 67 -22.94 -21.95 12.58
N GLN A 68 -22.04 -21.40 11.76
CA GLN A 68 -21.41 -20.10 12.02
C GLN A 68 -22.42 -18.94 11.94
N VAL A 69 -23.36 -18.97 10.99
CA VAL A 69 -24.44 -17.98 10.91
C VAL A 69 -25.31 -18.05 12.16
N LEU A 70 -25.74 -19.25 12.55
CA LEU A 70 -26.60 -19.45 13.71
C LEU A 70 -25.90 -19.06 15.02
N GLN A 71 -24.62 -19.39 15.17
CA GLN A 71 -23.81 -19.03 16.33
C GLN A 71 -23.68 -17.51 16.50
N LYS A 72 -23.50 -16.78 15.39
CA LYS A 72 -23.33 -15.32 15.40
C LYS A 72 -24.64 -14.57 15.59
N ARG A 73 -25.73 -15.03 14.98
CA ARG A 73 -27.03 -14.33 15.02
C ARG A 73 -27.90 -14.74 16.20
N HIS A 74 -27.79 -15.97 16.68
CA HIS A 74 -28.73 -16.54 17.66
C HIS A 74 -28.00 -17.07 18.89
N HIS A 75 -27.47 -16.15 19.70
CA HIS A 75 -26.69 -16.46 20.92
C HIS A 75 -27.41 -17.37 21.95
N ILE A 76 -28.75 -17.41 21.95
CA ILE A 76 -29.57 -18.08 22.96
C ILE A 76 -30.21 -19.39 22.45
N SER A 77 -30.40 -19.58 21.13
CA SER A 77 -31.13 -20.73 20.56
C SER A 77 -30.23 -21.80 19.95
N LYS A 78 -28.98 -21.92 20.43
CA LYS A 78 -27.98 -22.89 19.93
C LYS A 78 -28.41 -24.36 20.03
N TYR A 79 -29.34 -24.66 20.93
CA TYR A 79 -29.76 -26.04 21.25
C TYR A 79 -31.20 -26.37 20.82
N THR A 80 -31.93 -25.40 20.25
CA THR A 80 -33.38 -25.55 19.95
C THR A 80 -33.74 -25.36 18.49
N ARG A 81 -32.86 -24.80 17.66
CA ARG A 81 -33.11 -24.65 16.22
C ARG A 81 -32.53 -25.83 15.45
N LYS A 82 -33.33 -26.35 14.53
CA LYS A 82 -32.85 -27.26 13.47
C LYS A 82 -31.74 -26.54 12.69
N HIS A 83 -30.74 -27.30 12.24
CA HIS A 83 -29.63 -26.88 11.38
C HIS A 83 -30.13 -26.35 10.03
N THR A 84 -30.73 -25.15 10.06
CA THR A 84 -31.43 -24.55 8.93
C THR A 84 -31.37 -23.03 9.02
N LEU A 85 -31.33 -22.36 7.86
CA LEU A 85 -31.31 -20.91 7.74
C LEU A 85 -32.70 -20.37 7.43
N SER A 86 -33.14 -19.34 8.14
CA SER A 86 -34.26 -18.51 7.70
C SER A 86 -33.84 -17.59 6.55
N LEU A 87 -34.81 -16.94 5.88
CA LEU A 87 -34.53 -15.92 4.87
C LEU A 87 -33.60 -14.82 5.40
N ASP A 88 -33.81 -14.37 6.63
CA ASP A 88 -32.97 -13.35 7.25
C ASP A 88 -31.54 -13.85 7.54
N ASP A 89 -31.39 -15.13 7.89
CA ASP A 89 -30.08 -15.74 8.11
C ASP A 89 -29.32 -15.92 6.79
N PHE A 90 -30.01 -16.33 5.73
CA PHE A 90 -29.45 -16.43 4.38
C PHE A 90 -29.05 -15.05 3.84
N HIS A 91 -29.90 -14.04 4.02
CA HIS A 91 -29.59 -12.65 3.66
C HIS A 91 -28.33 -12.15 4.39
N HIS A 92 -28.23 -12.43 5.69
CA HIS A 92 -27.02 -12.08 6.45
C HIS A 92 -25.77 -12.81 5.95
N TYR A 93 -25.89 -14.11 5.65
CA TYR A 93 -24.80 -14.90 5.10
C TYR A 93 -24.23 -14.29 3.81
N LEU A 94 -25.11 -13.96 2.84
CA LEU A 94 -24.69 -13.43 1.53
C LEU A 94 -23.81 -12.18 1.63
N PHE A 95 -24.04 -11.34 2.64
CA PHE A 95 -23.32 -10.08 2.86
C PHE A 95 -22.30 -10.14 3.99
N SER A 96 -22.06 -11.33 4.54
CA SER A 96 -21.03 -11.51 5.55
C SER A 96 -19.67 -11.60 4.88
N MET A 97 -18.84 -10.56 5.04
CA MET A 97 -17.46 -10.58 4.52
C MET A 97 -16.60 -11.69 5.13
N GLU A 98 -17.01 -12.25 6.27
CA GLU A 98 -16.30 -13.33 6.94
C GLU A 98 -16.75 -14.71 6.47
N LEU A 99 -18.04 -14.87 6.13
CA LEU A 99 -18.61 -16.17 5.75
C LEU A 99 -18.77 -16.35 4.24
N ASN A 100 -18.89 -15.24 3.51
CA ASN A 100 -19.05 -15.19 2.06
C ASN A 100 -18.18 -14.07 1.46
N PRO A 101 -16.84 -14.14 1.61
CA PRO A 101 -15.97 -13.13 1.05
C PRO A 101 -16.01 -13.18 -0.49
N PRO A 102 -15.93 -12.02 -1.17
CA PRO A 102 -15.96 -11.99 -2.64
C PRO A 102 -14.76 -12.71 -3.28
N ILE A 103 -13.64 -12.80 -2.56
CA ILE A 103 -12.41 -13.52 -2.93
C ILE A 103 -12.04 -14.41 -1.74
N GLY A 104 -11.65 -15.65 -2.00
CA GLY A 104 -11.20 -16.57 -0.95
C GLY A 104 -10.02 -16.02 -0.15
N ASP A 105 -9.85 -16.51 1.07
CA ASP A 105 -8.76 -16.18 1.99
C ASP A 105 -7.45 -16.90 1.65
N GLU A 106 -7.49 -17.88 0.75
CA GLU A 106 -6.33 -18.62 0.30
C GLU A 106 -5.60 -17.95 -0.89
N VAL A 107 -4.28 -18.12 -0.89
CA VAL A 107 -3.42 -17.68 -2.00
C VAL A 107 -3.63 -18.61 -3.19
N HIS A 108 -4.14 -18.07 -4.28
CA HIS A 108 -4.52 -18.83 -5.49
C HIS A 108 -3.76 -18.42 -6.75
N GLN A 109 -3.03 -17.30 -6.71
CA GLN A 109 -2.23 -16.82 -7.83
C GLN A 109 -0.90 -17.58 -7.89
N ASP A 110 -0.29 -17.61 -9.07
CA ASP A 110 1.10 -18.06 -9.19
C ASP A 110 2.00 -17.12 -8.40
N MET A 111 2.73 -17.62 -7.40
CA MET A 111 3.64 -16.85 -6.55
C MET A 111 5.11 -17.11 -6.87
N THR A 112 5.39 -17.73 -8.02
CA THR A 112 6.73 -18.14 -8.48
C THR A 112 7.33 -17.23 -9.56
N ALA A 113 6.58 -16.23 -10.04
CA ALA A 113 7.13 -15.20 -10.92
C ALA A 113 7.98 -14.19 -10.12
N PRO A 114 8.85 -13.39 -10.77
CA PRO A 114 9.61 -12.33 -10.10
C PRO A 114 8.72 -11.35 -9.33
N VAL A 115 9.16 -10.84 -8.17
CA VAL A 115 8.38 -9.89 -7.34
C VAL A 115 7.94 -8.63 -8.11
N SER A 116 8.65 -8.22 -9.16
CA SER A 116 8.25 -7.11 -10.03
C SER A 116 6.92 -7.34 -10.78
N ASN A 117 6.42 -8.58 -10.83
CA ASN A 117 5.19 -8.94 -11.54
C ASN A 117 3.93 -8.82 -10.68
N TYR A 118 4.06 -8.39 -9.42
CA TYR A 118 2.96 -8.31 -8.46
C TYR A 118 2.70 -6.87 -8.03
N PHE A 119 1.43 -6.55 -7.79
CA PHE A 119 1.10 -5.36 -7.02
C PHE A 119 1.40 -5.62 -5.54
N ILE A 120 2.10 -4.69 -4.91
CA ILE A 120 2.60 -4.83 -3.54
C ILE A 120 1.91 -3.79 -2.68
N TYR A 121 1.20 -4.24 -1.64
CA TYR A 121 0.51 -3.35 -0.72
C TYR A 121 1.53 -2.50 0.05
N THR A 122 1.55 -1.20 -0.24
CA THR A 122 2.66 -0.30 0.12
C THR A 122 2.19 0.82 1.06
N GLY A 123 2.91 1.03 2.17
CA GLY A 123 2.73 2.17 3.06
C GLY A 123 3.60 3.37 2.63
N HIS A 124 3.11 4.58 2.87
CA HIS A 124 3.82 5.85 2.75
C HIS A 124 4.01 6.46 4.14
N ASN A 125 5.22 6.94 4.45
CA ASN A 125 5.60 7.53 5.74
C ASN A 125 5.03 6.72 6.91
N SER A 126 5.40 5.44 6.95
CA SER A 126 4.67 4.40 7.70
C SER A 126 4.72 4.58 9.22
N TYR A 127 5.59 5.46 9.70
CA TYR A 127 5.79 5.81 11.11
C TYR A 127 4.84 6.93 11.60
N LEU A 128 4.20 7.69 10.69
CA LEU A 128 3.35 8.82 11.07
C LEU A 128 2.01 8.36 11.69
N THR A 129 1.66 8.97 12.82
CA THR A 129 0.39 8.70 13.51
C THR A 129 -0.79 9.53 12.97
N GLY A 130 -0.52 10.63 12.25
CA GLY A 130 -1.52 11.53 11.72
C GLY A 130 -1.08 12.30 10.47
N ASN A 131 -1.17 13.63 10.54
CA ASN A 131 -0.84 14.54 9.44
C ASN A 131 0.68 14.61 9.16
N GLN A 132 1.06 15.13 7.99
CA GLN A 132 2.45 15.17 7.53
C GLN A 132 3.31 16.27 8.18
N LEU A 133 2.75 17.18 9.00
CA LEU A 133 3.45 18.38 9.45
C LEU A 133 3.80 18.40 10.94
N ASN A 134 2.95 17.87 11.80
CA ASN A 134 3.11 17.99 13.25
C ASN A 134 2.55 16.82 14.06
N SER A 135 2.22 15.71 13.41
CA SER A 135 1.81 14.50 14.13
C SER A 135 3.00 13.75 14.70
N ASP A 136 2.76 12.90 15.69
CA ASP A 136 3.82 12.09 16.28
C ASP A 136 4.26 10.96 15.34
N CYS A 137 5.52 10.54 15.45
CA CYS A 137 6.01 9.30 14.87
C CYS A 137 5.95 8.19 15.93
N SER A 138 5.54 6.98 15.53
CA SER A 138 5.61 5.81 16.42
C SER A 138 5.65 4.51 15.64
N VAL A 139 5.92 3.42 16.33
CA VAL A 139 5.84 2.07 15.76
C VAL A 139 4.40 1.60 15.52
N LEU A 140 3.39 2.20 16.18
CA LEU A 140 2.01 1.69 16.14
C LEU A 140 1.37 1.69 14.74
N PRO A 141 1.51 2.73 13.90
CA PRO A 141 1.02 2.72 12.53
C PRO A 141 1.70 1.63 11.68
N ILE A 142 3.00 1.39 11.87
CA ILE A 142 3.75 0.30 11.22
C ILE A 142 3.14 -1.05 11.59
N ILE A 143 2.94 -1.31 12.89
CA ILE A 143 2.35 -2.56 13.40
C ILE A 143 0.95 -2.77 12.81
N LYS A 144 0.11 -1.73 12.80
CA LYS A 144 -1.23 -1.78 12.23
C LYS A 144 -1.21 -2.05 10.73
N ALA A 145 -0.27 -1.45 9.99
CA ALA A 145 -0.10 -1.68 8.56
C ALA A 145 0.29 -3.14 8.26
N LEU A 146 1.28 -3.68 8.97
CA LEU A 146 1.72 -5.07 8.81
C LEU A 146 0.61 -6.08 9.14
N LYS A 147 -0.13 -5.86 10.24
CA LYS A 147 -1.31 -6.70 10.60
C LYS A 147 -2.43 -6.64 9.56
N ARG A 148 -2.49 -5.59 8.73
CA ARG A 148 -3.42 -5.46 7.60
C ARG A 148 -2.88 -6.04 6.29
N GLY A 149 -1.66 -6.59 6.28
CA GLY A 149 -1.06 -7.20 5.10
C GLY A 149 -0.15 -6.28 4.28
N VAL A 150 0.14 -5.05 4.71
CA VAL A 150 1.12 -4.18 4.02
C VAL A 150 2.46 -4.89 3.94
N ARG A 151 3.08 -4.91 2.75
CA ARG A 151 4.36 -5.59 2.45
C ARG A 151 5.51 -4.63 2.17
N VAL A 152 5.25 -3.33 2.03
CA VAL A 152 6.30 -2.31 1.94
C VAL A 152 6.12 -1.26 3.03
N VAL A 153 7.15 -1.07 3.85
CA VAL A 153 7.19 -0.09 4.95
C VAL A 153 8.26 0.95 4.64
N GLU A 154 7.93 2.22 4.82
CA GLU A 154 8.85 3.34 4.63
C GLU A 154 9.34 3.91 5.95
N LEU A 155 10.64 4.16 6.05
CA LEU A 155 11.33 4.80 7.17
C LEU A 155 12.26 5.91 6.65
N ASP A 156 12.06 7.12 7.15
CA ASP A 156 12.88 8.29 6.80
C ASP A 156 13.94 8.48 7.87
N LEU A 157 15.20 8.23 7.53
CA LEU A 157 16.32 8.15 8.47
C LEU A 157 17.05 9.49 8.54
N TRP A 158 17.17 10.02 9.75
CA TRP A 158 17.81 11.30 10.01
C TRP A 158 18.84 11.20 11.15
N PRO A 159 19.99 11.90 11.06
CA PRO A 159 20.96 11.96 12.15
C PRO A 159 20.35 12.55 13.42
N ASN A 160 20.68 11.98 14.58
CA ASN A 160 20.36 12.55 15.88
C ASN A 160 21.51 12.28 16.88
N ASN A 161 22.03 13.32 17.54
CA ASN A 161 23.13 13.16 18.49
C ASN A 161 22.71 12.63 19.87
N ASP A 162 21.41 12.70 20.20
CA ASP A 162 20.84 12.29 21.47
C ASP A 162 20.35 10.82 21.47
N ALA A 163 20.19 10.23 20.28
CA ALA A 163 19.83 8.82 20.10
C ALA A 163 21.02 7.89 20.40
N GLU A 164 20.78 6.74 21.02
CA GLU A 164 21.85 5.77 21.34
C GLU A 164 22.56 5.25 20.08
N ASP A 165 21.79 5.01 19.01
CA ASP A 165 22.31 4.58 17.72
C ASP A 165 22.70 5.74 16.77
N GLY A 166 22.36 6.97 17.16
CA GLY A 166 22.60 8.18 16.39
C GLY A 166 21.57 8.46 15.28
N VAL A 167 20.45 7.72 15.22
CA VAL A 167 19.50 7.78 14.10
C VAL A 167 18.04 7.73 14.55
N HIS A 168 17.27 8.73 14.13
CA HIS A 168 15.82 8.77 14.32
C HIS A 168 15.06 8.58 13.02
N VAL A 169 13.80 8.18 13.16
CA VAL A 169 12.80 8.10 12.09
C VAL A 169 11.76 9.20 12.27
N TYR A 170 11.69 10.13 11.33
CA TYR A 170 10.68 11.20 11.29
C TYR A 170 10.59 11.87 9.92
N HIS A 171 9.56 12.70 9.71
CA HIS A 171 9.43 13.46 8.48
C HIS A 171 10.27 14.75 8.58
N GLY A 172 11.37 14.79 7.83
CA GLY A 172 12.35 15.87 7.85
C GLY A 172 11.74 17.25 7.59
N TRP A 173 12.35 18.29 8.16
CA TRP A 173 11.91 19.69 7.97
C TRP A 173 10.48 19.98 8.45
N THR A 174 9.92 19.13 9.32
CA THR A 174 8.60 19.31 9.92
C THR A 174 8.65 19.26 11.44
N LEU A 175 7.50 19.43 12.10
CA LEU A 175 7.35 19.41 13.56
C LEU A 175 6.89 18.04 14.08
N THR A 176 7.08 16.97 13.29
CA THR A 176 6.74 15.62 13.75
C THR A 176 7.71 15.16 14.82
N THR A 177 7.21 14.55 15.90
CA THR A 177 8.07 14.04 16.97
C THR A 177 8.71 12.71 16.55
N PRO A 178 10.03 12.51 16.72
CA PRO A 178 10.73 11.34 16.18
C PRO A 178 10.50 10.04 16.97
N VAL A 179 10.81 8.91 16.33
CA VAL A 179 10.89 7.59 16.95
C VAL A 179 12.25 6.93 16.66
N GLU A 180 12.77 6.16 17.60
CA GLU A 180 14.06 5.46 17.45
C GLU A 180 14.02 4.43 16.31
N LEU A 181 15.10 4.36 15.52
CA LEU A 181 15.19 3.40 14.41
C LEU A 181 15.11 1.96 14.91
N ILE A 182 15.83 1.63 15.99
CA ILE A 182 15.86 0.28 16.53
C ILE A 182 14.47 -0.22 16.99
N GLU A 183 13.61 0.67 17.50
CA GLU A 183 12.24 0.33 17.87
C GLU A 183 11.39 -0.02 16.64
N CYS A 184 11.57 0.74 15.55
CA CYS A 184 10.92 0.46 14.27
C CYS A 184 11.35 -0.89 13.72
N LEU A 185 12.66 -1.17 13.66
CA LEU A 185 13.19 -2.42 13.12
C LEU A 185 12.71 -3.65 13.92
N LYS A 186 12.74 -3.58 15.26
CA LYS A 186 12.23 -4.64 16.14
C LYS A 186 10.74 -4.89 15.94
N SER A 187 9.94 -3.82 15.87
CA SER A 187 8.49 -3.90 15.63
C SER A 187 8.17 -4.49 14.27
N ILE A 188 8.96 -4.15 13.24
CA ILE A 188 8.84 -4.76 11.91
C ILE A 188 9.15 -6.26 12.00
N LYS A 189 10.26 -6.67 12.62
CA LYS A 189 10.62 -8.09 12.78
C LYS A 189 9.49 -8.90 13.43
N GLU A 190 8.92 -8.38 14.51
CA GLU A 190 7.89 -9.06 15.29
C GLU A 190 6.56 -9.25 14.52
N HIS A 191 6.18 -8.29 13.69
CA HIS A 191 4.85 -8.27 13.07
C HIS A 191 4.84 -8.49 11.56
N ALA A 192 6.00 -8.52 10.91
CA ALA A 192 6.12 -8.62 9.46
C ALA A 192 5.30 -9.76 8.87
N PHE A 193 5.31 -10.94 9.48
CA PHE A 193 4.72 -12.15 8.90
C PHE A 193 3.44 -12.61 9.60
N SER A 194 2.80 -11.75 10.41
CA SER A 194 1.59 -12.13 11.15
C SER A 194 0.35 -12.30 10.28
N SER A 195 0.33 -11.67 9.10
CA SER A 195 -0.82 -11.66 8.17
C SER A 195 -0.50 -12.32 6.82
N SER A 196 0.78 -12.53 6.51
CA SER A 196 1.24 -13.07 5.23
C SER A 196 2.66 -13.62 5.37
N PRO A 197 3.00 -14.77 4.76
CA PRO A 197 4.35 -15.31 4.76
C PRO A 197 5.29 -14.61 3.76
N TYR A 198 4.75 -13.82 2.84
CA TYR A 198 5.50 -13.19 1.74
C TYR A 198 6.40 -12.03 2.22
N PRO A 199 7.47 -11.73 1.48
CA PRO A 199 8.53 -10.83 1.92
C PRO A 199 8.03 -9.43 2.32
N VAL A 200 8.77 -8.79 3.23
CA VAL A 200 8.59 -7.38 3.58
C VAL A 200 9.76 -6.56 3.01
N ILE A 201 9.43 -5.55 2.21
CA ILE A 201 10.39 -4.58 1.69
C ILE A 201 10.41 -3.37 2.63
N ILE A 202 11.60 -3.01 3.11
CA ILE A 202 11.81 -1.80 3.91
C ILE A 202 12.47 -0.76 3.01
N THR A 203 11.74 0.32 2.74
CA THR A 203 12.25 1.43 1.95
C THR A 203 12.83 2.48 2.88
N LEU A 204 14.11 2.78 2.72
CA LEU A 204 14.79 3.79 3.54
C LEU A 204 14.91 5.08 2.72
N GLU A 205 14.43 6.20 3.28
CA GLU A 205 14.82 7.52 2.83
C GLU A 205 16.02 7.98 3.67
N ASP A 206 17.20 7.88 3.07
CA ASP A 206 18.48 7.99 3.77
C ASP A 206 19.04 9.43 3.69
N HIS A 207 19.09 10.11 4.84
CA HIS A 207 19.73 11.43 5.04
C HIS A 207 20.99 11.36 5.92
N LEU A 208 21.62 10.18 5.99
CA LEU A 208 22.69 9.88 6.93
C LEU A 208 24.10 10.14 6.35
N THR A 209 25.05 10.39 7.25
CA THR A 209 26.49 10.36 6.92
C THR A 209 26.98 8.92 6.74
N ALA A 210 28.16 8.73 6.13
CA ALA A 210 28.72 7.39 5.88
C ALA A 210 28.92 6.56 7.17
N ASP A 211 29.31 7.20 8.27
CA ASP A 211 29.49 6.52 9.56
C ASP A 211 28.13 6.06 10.14
N LEU A 212 27.11 6.90 10.03
CA LEU A 212 25.75 6.54 10.45
C LEU A 212 25.15 5.46 9.54
N GLN A 213 25.40 5.49 8.23
CA GLN A 213 25.04 4.40 7.31
C GLN A 213 25.68 3.07 7.75
N ALA A 214 26.95 3.08 8.14
CA ALA A 214 27.63 1.88 8.64
C ALA A 214 26.98 1.35 9.93
N LYS A 215 26.57 2.24 10.86
CA LYS A 215 25.81 1.85 12.06
C LYS A 215 24.44 1.28 11.72
N VAL A 216 23.69 1.91 10.83
CA VAL A 216 22.38 1.41 10.38
C VAL A 216 22.53 0.03 9.71
N ALA A 217 23.58 -0.18 8.92
CA ALA A 217 23.84 -1.49 8.34
C ALA A 217 24.04 -2.58 9.40
N GLN A 218 24.74 -2.25 10.49
CA GLN A 218 24.90 -3.14 11.63
C GLN A 218 23.57 -3.41 12.33
N LEU A 219 22.76 -2.38 12.62
CA LEU A 219 21.45 -2.53 13.26
C LEU A 219 20.50 -3.41 12.44
N ILE A 220 20.41 -3.17 11.13
CA ILE A 220 19.57 -3.95 10.22
C ILE A 220 20.03 -5.41 10.20
N THR A 221 21.35 -5.65 10.06
CA THR A 221 21.92 -7.00 10.04
C THR A 221 21.69 -7.74 11.36
N GLN A 222 21.92 -7.08 12.50
CA GLN A 222 21.72 -7.66 13.82
C GLN A 222 20.24 -7.89 14.14
N THR A 223 19.35 -7.02 13.66
CA THR A 223 17.93 -7.17 13.92
C THR A 223 17.36 -8.31 13.09
N PHE A 224 17.59 -8.34 11.77
CA PHE A 224 16.93 -9.31 10.90
C PHE A 224 17.69 -10.62 10.72
N GLU A 225 18.98 -10.66 11.05
CA GLU A 225 19.79 -11.89 11.08
C GLU A 225 19.67 -12.69 9.77
N ASP A 226 19.35 -13.98 9.88
CA ASP A 226 19.16 -14.89 8.77
C ASP A 226 17.91 -14.61 7.95
N MET A 227 16.99 -13.76 8.41
CA MET A 227 15.80 -13.34 7.66
C MET A 227 16.11 -12.25 6.64
N LEU A 228 17.26 -11.57 6.74
CA LEU A 228 17.65 -10.53 5.79
C LEU A 228 18.06 -11.15 4.45
N PHE A 229 17.51 -10.62 3.35
CA PHE A 229 17.92 -11.00 2.01
C PHE A 229 19.10 -10.15 1.55
N TYR A 230 20.16 -10.81 1.07
CA TYR A 230 21.32 -10.18 0.45
C TYR A 230 21.34 -10.51 -1.04
N PRO A 231 21.56 -9.52 -1.92
CA PRO A 231 21.71 -9.79 -3.33
C PRO A 231 23.03 -10.52 -3.60
N GLU A 232 23.02 -11.53 -4.49
CA GLU A 232 24.23 -12.30 -4.86
C GLU A 232 25.28 -11.46 -5.60
N SER A 233 24.87 -10.32 -6.18
CA SER A 233 25.74 -9.37 -6.86
C SER A 233 25.20 -7.94 -6.69
N GLU A 234 26.02 -6.93 -6.96
CA GLU A 234 25.61 -5.51 -6.85
C GLU A 234 24.43 -5.13 -7.76
N CYS A 235 24.15 -5.92 -8.81
CA CYS A 235 23.04 -5.66 -9.73
C CYS A 235 22.29 -6.96 -9.98
N LEU A 236 21.07 -7.06 -9.46
CA LEU A 236 20.19 -8.17 -9.74
C LEU A 236 19.61 -8.05 -11.15
N LYS A 237 19.63 -9.17 -11.88
CA LYS A 237 18.97 -9.26 -13.17
C LYS A 237 17.46 -9.13 -13.04
N GLU A 238 16.92 -9.91 -12.11
CA GLU A 238 15.51 -10.01 -11.73
C GLU A 238 15.50 -10.25 -10.22
N LEU A 239 14.48 -9.75 -9.51
CA LEU A 239 14.31 -10.09 -8.10
C LEU A 239 13.66 -11.48 -8.01
N HIS A 240 14.05 -12.29 -7.01
CA HIS A 240 13.48 -13.62 -6.80
C HIS A 240 11.96 -13.55 -6.62
N SER A 241 11.29 -14.70 -6.69
CA SER A 241 9.84 -14.77 -6.53
C SER A 241 9.36 -14.54 -5.10
N PRO A 242 8.10 -14.12 -4.88
CA PRO A 242 7.52 -14.08 -3.54
C PRO A 242 7.65 -15.41 -2.78
N GLU A 243 7.50 -16.54 -3.48
CA GLU A 243 7.62 -17.89 -2.90
C GLU A 243 9.02 -18.15 -2.34
N GLU A 244 10.06 -17.85 -3.11
CA GLU A 244 11.48 -18.02 -2.68
C GLU A 244 11.87 -17.06 -1.56
N LEU A 245 11.20 -15.91 -1.47
CA LEU A 245 11.47 -14.86 -0.50
C LEU A 245 10.55 -14.89 0.71
N LYS A 246 9.81 -15.98 0.93
CA LYS A 246 8.98 -16.14 2.15
C LYS A 246 9.81 -15.92 3.41
N TYR A 247 9.25 -15.16 4.35
CA TYR A 247 9.84 -14.79 5.63
C TYR A 247 11.15 -13.98 5.50
N ARG A 248 11.39 -13.32 4.36
CA ARG A 248 12.57 -12.48 4.14
C ARG A 248 12.28 -10.98 4.25
N PHE A 249 13.29 -10.24 4.71
CA PHE A 249 13.34 -8.78 4.67
C PHE A 249 14.23 -8.30 3.53
N ILE A 250 13.78 -7.28 2.80
CA ILE A 250 14.49 -6.75 1.62
C ILE A 250 14.68 -5.24 1.82
N ILE A 251 15.91 -4.75 1.67
CA ILE A 251 16.20 -3.32 1.79
C ILE A 251 16.18 -2.64 0.41
N SER A 252 15.48 -1.51 0.33
CA SER A 252 15.45 -0.65 -0.85
C SER A 252 15.78 0.79 -0.50
N THR A 253 16.89 1.31 -1.01
CA THR A 253 17.34 2.69 -0.79
C THR A 253 18.22 3.17 -1.95
N LYS A 254 18.61 4.44 -1.92
CA LYS A 254 19.60 4.99 -2.86
C LYS A 254 20.98 4.44 -2.47
N PRO A 255 21.79 3.93 -3.42
CA PRO A 255 23.17 3.58 -3.13
C PRO A 255 23.96 4.82 -2.64
N PRO A 256 24.90 4.65 -1.68
CA PRO A 256 25.78 5.74 -1.25
C PRO A 256 26.52 6.38 -2.43
N LYS A 257 26.76 7.70 -2.38
CA LYS A 257 27.59 8.39 -3.38
C LYS A 257 29.02 7.82 -3.29
N GLU A 258 29.46 7.06 -4.29
CA GLU A 258 30.87 6.62 -4.37
C GLU A 258 31.77 7.85 -4.54
N PHE A 259 32.60 8.16 -3.53
CA PHE A 259 33.68 9.14 -3.70
C PHE A 259 34.70 8.56 -4.70
N LEU A 260 34.57 8.94 -5.97
CA LEU A 260 35.51 8.56 -7.01
C LEU A 260 36.86 9.29 -6.82
N GLN A 261 37.75 8.76 -5.98
CA GLN A 261 39.19 8.97 -6.16
C GLN A 261 39.75 7.96 -7.17
N ALA A 262 39.37 8.12 -8.44
CA ALA A 262 40.07 7.47 -9.55
C ALA A 262 39.66 8.12 -10.87
N LYS A 263 40.26 9.29 -11.16
CA LYS A 263 40.60 9.86 -12.49
C LYS A 263 40.58 11.41 -12.43
N SER A 264 41.55 12.00 -11.75
CA SER A 264 41.94 13.39 -12.01
C SER A 264 43.47 13.51 -11.95
N SER A 265 44.13 12.74 -12.81
CA SER A 265 45.51 13.00 -13.21
C SER A 265 45.55 12.90 -14.73
N LYS A 266 45.62 14.06 -15.40
CA LYS A 266 45.29 14.35 -16.82
C LYS A 266 43.77 14.54 -16.96
N GLU A 267 43.22 15.74 -16.96
CA GLU A 267 43.49 16.82 -17.91
C GLU A 267 43.38 18.19 -17.20
N LYS A 268 44.54 18.81 -16.91
CA LYS A 268 44.66 20.27 -16.83
C LYS A 268 45.49 20.68 -18.04
N LYS A 269 44.85 21.09 -19.13
CA LYS A 269 45.38 22.09 -20.07
C LYS A 269 44.38 22.38 -21.20
N GLU A 270 44.08 23.68 -21.34
CA GLU A 270 43.57 24.38 -22.53
C GLU A 270 42.09 24.13 -22.89
N LYS A 271 41.24 25.13 -23.13
CA LYS A 271 41.44 26.53 -23.51
C LYS A 271 40.18 27.35 -23.20
N SER A 272 40.42 28.59 -22.77
CA SER A 272 39.50 29.71 -22.80
C SER A 272 39.19 30.16 -24.23
N LEU A 273 37.95 30.61 -24.49
CA LEU A 273 37.57 31.90 -25.10
C LEU A 273 36.25 31.85 -25.90
N LYS A 274 35.30 32.69 -25.44
CA LYS A 274 34.33 33.55 -26.17
C LYS A 274 33.17 32.94 -27.00
N GLY A 275 31.98 33.48 -26.70
CA GLY A 275 30.86 33.62 -27.63
C GLY A 275 29.59 34.11 -26.92
N LYS A 276 29.36 35.43 -26.93
CA LYS A 276 28.09 36.09 -26.58
C LYS A 276 27.16 36.11 -27.81
N ASP A 277 25.90 36.47 -27.55
CA ASP A 277 24.78 36.86 -28.45
C ASP A 277 23.75 35.73 -28.65
N SER A 278 22.42 35.94 -28.65
CA SER A 278 21.51 37.04 -28.28
C SER A 278 20.08 36.45 -28.28
N ASP A 279 19.16 37.11 -27.59
CA ASP A 279 17.74 36.79 -27.44
C ASP A 279 16.95 36.61 -28.75
N GLU A 280 15.97 35.70 -28.75
CA GLU A 280 14.64 35.94 -29.33
C GLU A 280 13.57 35.39 -28.37
N GLN A 281 12.63 36.29 -28.05
CA GLN A 281 11.44 36.10 -27.25
C GLN A 281 10.37 35.37 -28.06
N ASP A 282 9.60 34.51 -27.39
CA ASP A 282 8.15 34.45 -27.63
C ASP A 282 7.47 34.33 -26.26
N ASP A 283 6.63 35.31 -26.01
CA ASP A 283 5.89 35.61 -24.80
C ASP A 283 4.43 35.22 -25.10
N ASP A 284 3.82 34.36 -24.28
CA ASP A 284 2.39 34.49 -23.99
C ASP A 284 2.01 33.70 -22.70
N THR A 285 2.02 34.48 -21.61
CA THR A 285 0.93 34.63 -20.62
C THR A 285 0.31 33.36 -20.03
N SER A 286 0.77 32.92 -18.85
CA SER A 286 0.33 33.36 -17.51
C SER A 286 -1.02 32.78 -17.06
N ASP A 287 -0.97 31.69 -16.29
CA ASP A 287 -1.84 31.54 -15.13
C ASP A 287 -0.94 31.34 -13.91
N SER A 288 -0.99 32.34 -13.04
CA SER A 288 -0.21 32.44 -11.81
C SER A 288 -0.76 31.47 -10.78
N ASP A 289 0.02 30.45 -10.43
CA ASP A 289 -0.03 29.86 -9.09
C ASP A 289 1.39 29.70 -8.56
N SER A 290 1.81 30.73 -7.85
CA SER A 290 3.12 30.90 -7.26
C SER A 290 3.27 30.02 -6.02
N SER A 291 3.95 28.87 -6.18
CA SER A 291 4.97 28.32 -5.26
C SER A 291 5.18 26.83 -5.53
N GLN A 292 5.92 26.49 -6.58
CA GLN A 292 6.53 25.18 -6.72
C GLN A 292 8.03 25.35 -6.91
N HIS A 293 8.69 25.70 -5.82
CA HIS A 293 10.12 25.44 -5.69
C HIS A 293 10.27 24.01 -5.20
N ASN A 294 10.52 23.08 -6.12
CA ASN A 294 11.38 21.95 -5.79
C ASN A 294 12.80 22.52 -5.82
N GLN A 295 13.23 23.10 -4.70
CA GLN A 295 14.62 23.43 -4.40
C GLN A 295 15.01 22.44 -3.29
N ASP A 296 15.73 21.40 -3.64
CA ASP A 296 17.20 21.39 -3.74
C ASP A 296 17.78 21.32 -2.33
N ASP A 297 18.12 20.08 -1.95
CA ASP A 297 19.00 19.79 -0.82
C ASP A 297 20.30 20.61 -1.04
N GLU A 298 20.46 21.71 -0.30
CA GLU A 298 21.71 22.45 -0.29
C GLU A 298 22.81 21.55 0.29
N ASP A 299 23.78 21.21 -0.57
CA ASP A 299 24.99 20.48 -0.21
C ASP A 299 25.81 21.31 0.81
N HIS A 300 25.72 20.96 2.08
CA HIS A 300 26.64 21.47 3.10
C HIS A 300 27.97 20.69 3.03
N ASP A 301 28.99 21.35 2.52
CA ASP A 301 30.36 20.84 2.36
C ASP A 301 31.08 20.95 3.72
N ASP A 302 31.06 19.88 4.52
CA ASP A 302 31.91 19.78 5.72
C ASP A 302 33.10 18.87 5.43
N SER A 303 34.25 19.52 5.30
CA SER A 303 35.55 18.87 5.17
C SER A 303 36.05 18.45 6.54
N ASP A 304 36.18 17.16 6.80
CA ASP A 304 37.23 16.68 7.70
C ASP A 304 37.74 15.28 7.33
N HIS A 305 39.06 15.16 7.42
CA HIS A 305 39.89 14.14 6.80
C HIS A 305 40.14 12.98 7.78
N ASP A 306 39.77 11.75 7.43
CA ASP A 306 40.51 10.58 7.93
C ASP A 306 40.58 9.45 6.90
N SER A 307 41.81 9.17 6.48
CA SER A 307 42.15 8.25 5.39
C SER A 307 42.25 6.82 5.91
N ARG A 308 41.18 6.03 5.74
CA ARG A 308 41.23 4.56 5.83
C ARG A 308 40.78 3.96 4.49
N PRO A 309 41.40 2.88 4.01
CA PRO A 309 41.00 2.25 2.76
C PRO A 309 39.58 1.69 2.94
N PRO A 310 38.61 2.04 2.07
CA PRO A 310 37.26 1.52 2.25
C PRO A 310 37.27 0.04 1.83
N GLY A 311 37.12 -0.84 2.82
CA GLY A 311 36.48 -2.12 2.56
C GLY A 311 35.08 -1.89 1.97
N PRO A 312 34.44 -2.92 1.39
CA PRO A 312 33.11 -2.77 0.80
C PRO A 312 32.14 -2.14 1.81
N CYS A 313 31.45 -1.07 1.41
CA CYS A 313 30.50 -0.33 2.26
C CYS A 313 29.39 -1.30 2.71
N PRO A 314 29.33 -1.68 4.01
CA PRO A 314 28.37 -2.69 4.48
C PRO A 314 26.92 -2.30 4.18
N TYR A 315 26.62 -1.00 4.21
CA TYR A 315 25.32 -0.45 3.87
C TYR A 315 24.93 -0.69 2.41
N LYS A 316 25.85 -0.48 1.46
CA LYS A 316 25.65 -0.76 0.03
C LYS A 316 25.34 -2.24 -0.21
N CYS A 317 25.99 -3.15 0.51
CA CYS A 317 25.78 -4.59 0.37
C CYS A 317 24.38 -5.07 0.83
N LEU A 318 23.65 -4.28 1.63
CA LEU A 318 22.29 -4.62 2.04
C LEU A 318 21.24 -4.33 0.96
N ILE A 319 21.55 -3.46 -0.01
CA ILE A 319 20.55 -2.89 -0.90
C ILE A 319 20.23 -3.87 -2.02
N ALA A 320 19.09 -4.54 -1.93
CA ALA A 320 18.62 -5.46 -2.97
C ALA A 320 17.90 -4.72 -4.11
N ILE A 321 17.21 -3.61 -3.80
CA ILE A 321 16.48 -2.81 -4.79
C ILE A 321 17.00 -1.37 -4.78
N HIS A 322 17.83 -1.04 -5.75
CA HIS A 322 18.44 0.29 -5.86
C HIS A 322 17.41 1.35 -6.29
N ALA A 323 17.23 2.39 -5.47
CA ALA A 323 16.45 3.56 -5.85
C ALA A 323 17.26 4.48 -6.77
N GLY A 324 16.74 4.77 -7.96
CA GLY A 324 17.38 5.67 -8.93
C GLY A 324 16.79 7.08 -8.89
N LYS A 325 17.64 8.11 -9.02
CA LYS A 325 17.20 9.45 -9.43
C LYS A 325 17.24 9.54 -10.97
N PRO A 326 16.24 10.14 -11.64
CA PRO A 326 16.32 10.49 -13.05
C PRO A 326 17.50 11.45 -13.29
N LYS A 327 18.64 10.98 -13.78
CA LYS A 327 19.64 11.85 -14.41
C LYS A 327 19.36 11.82 -15.91
N GLY A 328 19.00 12.96 -16.51
CA GLY A 328 18.70 13.04 -17.95
C GLY A 328 17.21 13.09 -18.34
N GLY A 329 16.33 13.55 -17.44
CA GLY A 329 14.89 13.67 -17.72
C GLY A 329 14.12 12.34 -17.67
N LEU A 330 12.80 12.40 -17.87
CA LEU A 330 11.90 11.25 -17.68
C LEU A 330 12.24 10.07 -18.59
N LYS A 331 12.61 10.32 -19.85
CA LYS A 331 12.91 9.27 -20.83
C LYS A 331 14.10 8.40 -20.44
N GLU A 332 15.17 9.01 -19.93
CA GLU A 332 16.32 8.26 -19.40
C GLU A 332 15.97 7.52 -18.10
N ALA A 333 15.10 8.10 -17.26
CA ALA A 333 14.59 7.45 -16.05
C ALA A 333 13.74 6.20 -16.33
N LEU A 334 13.04 6.16 -17.46
CA LEU A 334 12.22 5.02 -17.89
C LEU A 334 12.98 4.01 -18.75
N LYS A 335 14.25 4.29 -19.07
CA LYS A 335 15.08 3.37 -19.84
C LYS A 335 15.32 2.07 -19.06
N VAL A 336 14.96 0.95 -19.69
CA VAL A 336 15.22 -0.38 -19.13
C VAL A 336 16.68 -0.74 -19.43
N GLU A 337 17.46 -0.95 -18.38
CA GLU A 337 18.81 -1.48 -18.47
C GLU A 337 18.77 -3.01 -18.32
N LEU A 338 19.47 -3.73 -19.20
CA LEU A 338 19.54 -5.19 -19.11
C LEU A 338 20.24 -5.60 -17.81
N ASN A 339 19.69 -6.61 -17.15
CA ASN A 339 20.22 -7.22 -15.93
C ASN A 339 20.39 -6.25 -14.74
N LYS A 340 19.52 -5.23 -14.64
CA LYS A 340 19.60 -4.26 -13.56
C LYS A 340 18.22 -3.84 -13.09
N VAL A 341 17.73 -4.51 -12.06
CA VAL A 341 16.53 -4.11 -11.34
C VAL A 341 16.80 -2.80 -10.60
N ARG A 342 15.94 -1.81 -10.82
CA ARG A 342 15.92 -0.56 -10.06
C ARG A 342 14.50 -0.18 -9.66
N ARG A 343 14.41 0.76 -8.73
CA ARG A 343 13.17 1.43 -8.35
C ARG A 343 13.19 2.89 -8.78
N LEU A 344 12.15 3.31 -9.49
CA LEU A 344 11.82 4.72 -9.71
C LEU A 344 10.69 5.12 -8.76
N SER A 345 10.79 6.29 -8.13
CA SER A 345 9.72 6.85 -7.29
C SER A 345 9.18 8.12 -7.94
N LEU A 346 7.86 8.21 -8.14
CA LEU A 346 7.18 9.38 -8.68
C LEU A 346 6.02 9.79 -7.75
N SER A 347 5.79 11.09 -7.58
CA SER A 347 4.55 11.56 -6.97
C SER A 347 3.36 11.24 -7.88
N GLU A 348 2.14 11.22 -7.33
CA GLU A 348 0.91 11.01 -8.13
C GLU A 348 0.83 11.96 -9.35
N GLN A 349 1.21 13.23 -9.18
CA GLN A 349 1.20 14.24 -10.24
C GLN A 349 2.31 14.02 -11.27
N ALA A 350 3.50 13.64 -10.80
CA ALA A 350 4.62 13.34 -11.70
C ALA A 350 4.32 12.11 -12.55
N LEU A 351 3.63 11.11 -11.98
CA LEU A 351 3.16 9.95 -12.73
C LEU A 351 2.13 10.37 -13.79
N GLU A 352 1.09 11.12 -13.44
CA GLU A 352 0.06 11.57 -14.40
C GLU A 352 0.67 12.30 -15.61
N LYS A 353 1.65 13.18 -15.35
CA LYS A 353 2.41 13.85 -16.41
C LYS A 353 3.24 12.86 -17.24
N ALA A 354 3.87 11.90 -16.57
CA ALA A 354 4.68 10.87 -17.23
C ALA A 354 3.84 9.95 -18.12
N VAL A 355 2.68 9.49 -17.69
CA VAL A 355 1.83 8.60 -18.51
C VAL A 355 1.18 9.33 -19.68
N SER A 356 0.88 10.62 -19.52
CA SER A 356 0.36 11.46 -20.61
C SER A 356 1.35 11.59 -21.78
N SER A 357 2.65 11.54 -21.50
CA SER A 357 3.71 11.73 -22.51
C SER A 357 4.40 10.42 -22.92
N ASN A 358 4.50 9.45 -22.00
CA ASN A 358 5.37 8.28 -22.09
C ASN A 358 4.71 6.99 -21.55
N GLY A 359 3.38 6.86 -21.58
CA GLY A 359 2.66 5.73 -20.97
C GLY A 359 3.16 4.34 -21.35
N THR A 360 3.54 4.12 -22.62
CA THR A 360 4.11 2.83 -23.06
C THR A 360 5.50 2.56 -22.50
N ASP A 361 6.32 3.59 -22.30
CA ASP A 361 7.63 3.46 -21.66
C ASP A 361 7.49 3.16 -20.16
N VAL A 362 6.47 3.75 -19.51
CA VAL A 362 6.12 3.45 -18.11
C VAL A 362 5.77 1.97 -17.95
N VAL A 363 4.87 1.45 -18.80
CA VAL A 363 4.49 0.02 -18.77
C VAL A 363 5.68 -0.89 -19.09
N ARG A 364 6.54 -0.52 -20.05
CA ARG A 364 7.73 -1.31 -20.36
C ARG A 364 8.73 -1.32 -19.19
N PHE A 365 8.86 -0.19 -18.49
CA PHE A 365 9.71 -0.09 -17.31
C PHE A 365 9.23 -1.03 -16.19
N THR A 366 7.93 -1.05 -15.91
CA THR A 366 7.35 -1.84 -14.81
C THR A 366 7.40 -3.35 -15.02
N GLN A 367 7.63 -3.84 -16.24
CA GLN A 367 7.77 -5.28 -16.51
C GLN A 367 9.00 -5.92 -15.85
N SER A 368 10.03 -5.14 -15.53
CA SER A 368 11.30 -5.65 -14.97
C SER A 368 11.87 -4.79 -13.84
N ASN A 369 11.25 -3.64 -13.56
CA ASN A 369 11.68 -2.68 -12.55
C ASN A 369 10.50 -2.28 -11.67
N PHE A 370 10.81 -1.71 -10.50
CA PHE A 370 9.79 -1.24 -9.56
C PHE A 370 9.44 0.22 -9.83
N LEU A 371 8.15 0.51 -9.98
CA LEU A 371 7.64 1.86 -9.92
C LEU A 371 6.89 2.07 -8.60
N ARG A 372 7.41 2.99 -7.79
CA ARG A 372 6.77 3.49 -6.59
C ARG A 372 6.04 4.80 -6.87
N VAL A 373 4.78 4.85 -6.49
CA VAL A 373 3.92 6.04 -6.61
C VAL A 373 3.56 6.48 -5.21
N TYR A 374 3.69 7.76 -4.90
CA TYR A 374 3.43 8.29 -3.56
C TYR A 374 2.58 9.57 -3.57
N PRO A 375 1.86 9.87 -2.46
CA PRO A 375 1.03 11.06 -2.36
C PRO A 375 1.84 12.35 -2.56
N LYS A 376 1.26 13.35 -3.22
CA LYS A 376 1.90 14.67 -3.37
C LYS A 376 2.04 15.38 -2.01
N GLY A 377 3.06 16.22 -1.87
CA GLY A 377 3.36 16.96 -0.64
C GLY A 377 2.23 17.88 -0.16
N THR A 378 1.37 18.36 -1.06
CA THR A 378 0.21 19.20 -0.66
C THR A 378 -0.88 18.44 0.10
N ARG A 379 -0.77 17.11 0.24
CA ARG A 379 -1.68 16.28 1.06
C ARG A 379 -1.23 16.26 2.52
N PHE A 380 -1.08 17.45 3.12
CA PHE A 380 -0.62 17.61 4.51
C PHE A 380 -1.53 16.88 5.51
N ASN A 381 -2.82 16.73 5.21
CA ASN A 381 -3.78 15.98 6.03
C ASN A 381 -3.66 14.45 5.89
N SER A 382 -2.64 13.96 5.20
CA SER A 382 -2.42 12.53 4.94
C SER A 382 -3.55 11.86 4.14
N SER A 383 -4.28 12.63 3.33
CA SER A 383 -5.23 12.07 2.36
C SER A 383 -4.52 11.19 1.32
N ASN A 384 -5.28 10.31 0.66
CA ASN A 384 -4.77 9.39 -0.34
C ASN A 384 -5.34 9.70 -1.73
N TYR A 385 -4.60 9.30 -2.75
CA TYR A 385 -4.97 9.44 -4.16
C TYR A 385 -5.67 8.19 -4.69
N ASN A 386 -6.23 8.27 -5.90
CA ASN A 386 -6.83 7.11 -6.56
C ASN A 386 -5.71 6.16 -7.02
N PRO A 387 -5.63 4.92 -6.50
CA PRO A 387 -4.53 4.01 -6.85
C PRO A 387 -4.56 3.51 -8.29
N LEU A 388 -5.71 3.63 -8.96
CA LEU A 388 -5.83 3.18 -10.36
C LEU A 388 -4.87 3.90 -11.29
N ILE A 389 -4.50 5.16 -10.99
CA ILE A 389 -3.52 5.90 -11.80
C ILE A 389 -2.19 5.15 -11.90
N GLY A 390 -1.80 4.43 -10.84
CA GLY A 390 -0.59 3.60 -10.78
C GLY A 390 -0.82 2.19 -11.35
N TRP A 391 -1.80 1.47 -10.82
CA TRP A 391 -2.01 0.05 -11.18
C TRP A 391 -2.32 -0.17 -12.66
N THR A 392 -3.07 0.74 -13.29
CA THR A 392 -3.37 0.66 -14.74
C THR A 392 -2.13 0.78 -15.62
N HIS A 393 -1.01 1.26 -15.08
CA HIS A 393 0.28 1.39 -15.76
C HIS A 393 1.34 0.42 -15.21
N GLY A 394 0.91 -0.59 -14.43
CA GLY A 394 1.78 -1.64 -13.88
C GLY A 394 2.62 -1.22 -12.68
N ALA A 395 2.34 -0.07 -12.04
CA ALA A 395 3.10 0.33 -10.86
C ALA A 395 2.87 -0.65 -9.70
N GLN A 396 3.94 -1.29 -9.23
CA GLN A 396 3.86 -2.31 -8.18
C GLN A 396 3.64 -1.69 -6.81
N MET A 397 4.31 -0.57 -6.53
CA MET A 397 4.36 0.05 -5.20
C MET A 397 3.51 1.32 -5.16
N VAL A 398 2.19 1.16 -5.13
CA VAL A 398 1.24 2.29 -4.95
C VAL A 398 1.11 2.56 -3.45
N ALA A 399 1.81 3.59 -2.97
CA ALA A 399 1.98 3.87 -1.54
C ALA A 399 0.82 4.69 -0.97
N PHE A 400 0.33 4.30 0.22
CA PHE A 400 -0.76 4.97 0.91
C PHE A 400 -0.37 5.44 2.32
N ASN A 401 -0.93 6.58 2.74
CA ASN A 401 -0.95 7.02 4.12
C ASN A 401 -1.88 6.10 4.94
N MET A 402 -1.29 5.12 5.65
CA MET A 402 -2.03 4.05 6.35
C MET A 402 -2.75 4.50 7.62
N GLN A 403 -2.40 5.67 8.14
CA GLN A 403 -2.96 6.28 9.33
C GLN A 403 -4.35 6.91 9.12
N VAL A 404 -4.73 7.25 7.88
CA VAL A 404 -6.05 7.84 7.53
C VAL A 404 -6.98 6.82 6.82
N TRP A 405 -6.83 5.54 7.18
CA TRP A 405 -7.39 4.39 6.48
C TRP A 405 -8.91 4.40 6.24
N PHE A 406 -9.70 5.09 7.08
CA PHE A 406 -11.16 5.12 6.96
C PHE A 406 -11.69 5.64 5.62
N ILE A 407 -10.95 6.52 4.93
CA ILE A 407 -11.40 7.13 3.66
C ILE A 407 -11.00 6.27 2.45
N VAL A 408 -9.83 5.61 2.51
CA VAL A 408 -9.32 4.78 1.40
C VAL A 408 -10.17 3.55 1.19
N HIS A 409 -10.62 2.91 2.27
CA HIS A 409 -11.34 1.64 2.19
C HIS A 409 -12.69 1.78 1.47
N LEU A 410 -13.40 2.90 1.65
CA LEU A 410 -14.67 3.16 0.97
C LEU A 410 -14.48 3.37 -0.54
N SER A 411 -13.46 4.15 -0.92
CA SER A 411 -13.17 4.40 -2.34
C SER A 411 -12.60 3.15 -3.03
N LEU A 412 -11.71 2.42 -2.36
CA LEU A 412 -11.10 1.20 -2.88
C LEU A 412 -12.11 0.06 -3.01
N ILE A 413 -12.99 -0.15 -2.03
CA ILE A 413 -14.11 -1.12 -2.16
C ILE A 413 -15.00 -0.74 -3.35
N ALA A 414 -15.39 0.53 -3.48
CA ALA A 414 -16.27 0.96 -4.56
C ALA A 414 -15.66 0.71 -5.94
N HIS A 415 -14.37 1.02 -6.13
CA HIS A 415 -13.69 0.89 -7.42
C HIS A 415 -13.22 -0.54 -7.72
N ILE A 416 -12.73 -1.30 -6.73
CA ILE A 416 -12.41 -2.72 -6.92
C ILE A 416 -13.67 -3.49 -7.28
N THR A 417 -14.81 -3.20 -6.66
CA THR A 417 -16.07 -3.84 -7.09
C THR A 417 -16.40 -3.50 -8.54
N LEU A 418 -16.22 -2.24 -8.95
CA LEU A 418 -16.48 -1.84 -10.33
C LEU A 418 -15.51 -2.51 -11.33
N LEU A 419 -14.24 -2.70 -10.96
CA LEU A 419 -13.25 -3.38 -11.81
C LEU A 419 -13.44 -4.89 -11.85
N VAL A 420 -13.83 -5.51 -10.73
CA VAL A 420 -14.28 -6.91 -10.69
C VAL A 420 -15.51 -7.09 -11.57
N TYR A 421 -16.43 -6.10 -11.60
CA TYR A 421 -17.60 -6.08 -12.48
C TYR A 421 -17.25 -6.01 -13.98
N PHE A 422 -16.19 -5.29 -14.37
CA PHE A 422 -15.80 -5.12 -15.78
C PHE A 422 -14.77 -6.14 -16.29
N SER A 423 -13.87 -6.63 -15.43
CA SER A 423 -12.73 -7.48 -15.85
C SER A 423 -12.97 -8.96 -15.61
N PHE A 424 -13.82 -9.30 -14.63
CA PHE A 424 -14.22 -10.67 -14.39
C PHE A 424 -15.70 -10.77 -14.71
N ASN A 425 -16.02 -11.63 -15.67
CA ASN A 425 -17.36 -12.18 -15.81
C ASN A 425 -17.58 -13.06 -14.56
N VAL A 426 -17.75 -12.43 -13.38
CA VAL A 426 -17.81 -13.12 -12.10
C VAL A 426 -19.09 -13.93 -12.10
N SER A 427 -18.95 -15.22 -12.41
CA SER A 427 -19.98 -16.23 -12.24
C SER A 427 -20.40 -16.41 -10.77
N ARG A 428 -19.81 -15.67 -9.83
CA ARG A 428 -20.23 -15.60 -8.43
C ARG A 428 -21.27 -14.48 -8.24
N CYS A 429 -22.53 -14.87 -8.39
CA CYS A 429 -23.70 -14.19 -7.83
C CYS A 429 -24.10 -12.83 -8.43
N SER A 430 -25.00 -12.85 -9.42
CA SER A 430 -25.76 -11.69 -9.92
C SER A 430 -26.46 -10.87 -8.81
N ILE A 431 -26.72 -11.49 -7.65
CA ILE A 431 -27.43 -10.91 -6.50
C ILE A 431 -26.51 -9.99 -5.67
N PHE A 432 -25.22 -10.34 -5.56
CA PHE A 432 -24.24 -9.49 -4.88
C PHE A 432 -23.98 -8.20 -5.67
N VAL A 433 -24.01 -8.30 -7.00
CA VAL A 433 -23.80 -7.19 -7.94
C VAL A 433 -24.94 -6.17 -7.93
N SER A 434 -26.21 -6.65 -7.93
CA SER A 434 -27.41 -5.80 -7.82
C SER A 434 -27.50 -5.10 -6.45
N PHE A 435 -27.06 -5.75 -5.39
CA PHE A 435 -27.01 -5.12 -4.08
C PHE A 435 -25.84 -4.15 -3.92
N LEU A 436 -24.63 -4.44 -4.42
CA LEU A 436 -23.53 -3.48 -4.24
C LEU A 436 -23.75 -2.19 -5.03
N THR A 437 -24.40 -2.27 -6.19
CA THR A 437 -24.88 -1.08 -6.92
C THR A 437 -25.92 -0.30 -6.10
N SER A 438 -26.85 -0.98 -5.43
CA SER A 438 -27.83 -0.36 -4.52
C SER A 438 -27.21 0.17 -3.21
N LEU A 439 -26.20 -0.50 -2.66
CA LEU A 439 -25.49 -0.14 -1.44
C LEU A 439 -24.56 1.05 -1.71
N LEU A 440 -23.88 1.10 -2.86
CA LEU A 440 -23.13 2.26 -3.32
C LEU A 440 -24.07 3.44 -3.60
N ALA A 441 -25.23 3.21 -4.20
CA ALA A 441 -26.25 4.26 -4.37
C ALA A 441 -26.75 4.80 -3.01
N ASN A 442 -26.95 3.94 -2.01
CA ASN A 442 -27.48 4.31 -0.69
C ASN A 442 -26.41 4.79 0.32
N LEU A 443 -25.12 4.47 0.14
CA LEU A 443 -24.01 4.97 0.96
C LEU A 443 -23.38 6.23 0.36
N CYS A 444 -23.32 6.38 -0.97
CA CYS A 444 -22.77 7.57 -1.60
C CYS A 444 -23.71 8.78 -1.49
N TYR A 445 -25.04 8.61 -1.55
CA TYR A 445 -25.98 9.75 -1.46
C TYR A 445 -25.97 10.47 -0.09
N PRO A 446 -25.96 9.77 1.07
CA PRO A 446 -25.86 10.42 2.38
C PRO A 446 -24.47 10.99 2.68
N ILE A 447 -23.41 10.34 2.18
CA ILE A 447 -22.03 10.81 2.41
C ILE A 447 -21.73 12.06 1.57
N MET A 448 -22.25 12.16 0.34
CA MET A 448 -22.15 13.37 -0.49
C MET A 448 -22.96 14.54 0.08
N SER A 449 -24.14 14.28 0.67
CA SER A 449 -24.95 15.33 1.31
C SER A 449 -24.40 15.79 2.67
N ILE A 450 -23.69 14.93 3.42
CA ILE A 450 -22.92 15.35 4.61
C ILE A 450 -21.68 16.19 4.22
N LEU A 451 -21.07 15.92 3.04
CA LEU A 451 -19.96 16.72 2.51
C LEU A 451 -20.40 18.09 1.95
N GLU A 452 -21.64 18.24 1.46
CA GLU A 452 -22.20 19.55 1.09
C GLU A 452 -22.50 20.42 2.31
N ILE A 453 -23.03 19.85 3.39
CA ILE A 453 -23.31 20.62 4.62
C ILE A 453 -22.02 21.12 5.31
N SER A 454 -20.88 20.46 5.07
CA SER A 454 -19.58 20.91 5.59
C SER A 454 -18.93 22.05 4.78
N LYS A 455 -19.42 22.37 3.57
CA LYS A 455 -18.90 23.50 2.79
C LYS A 455 -19.54 24.84 3.16
N ASP A 456 -20.72 24.83 3.77
CA ASP A 456 -21.45 26.04 4.20
C ASP A 456 -21.20 26.41 5.67
N CYS A 457 -20.25 25.73 6.33
CA CYS A 457 -19.80 26.03 7.69
C CYS A 457 -18.27 25.97 7.78
N LEU A 458 -17.59 26.80 6.99
CA LEU A 458 -16.22 27.27 7.24
C LEU A 458 -16.02 28.64 6.58
#